data_AF-A0A2N3IRQ5-F1
#
_entry.id   AF-A0A2N3IRQ5-F1
#
_cell.length_a   1.000
_cell.length_b   1.000
_cell.length_c   1.000
_cell.angle_alpha   90.00
_cell.angle_beta   90.00
_cell.angle_gamma   90.00
#
_symmetry.space_group_name_H-M   'P 1'
#
loop_
_entity.id
_entity.type
_entity.pdbx_description
1 polymer ?
#
loop_
_entity_poly.entity_id
_entity_poly.type
_entity_poly.pdbx_seq_one_letter_code
_entity_poly.pdbx_strand_id
1 'polypeptide(L)'
;MDSKTLMAAYMRAKNYTTYTQVSKDLGFTTSYIASINNERAQFTDETAIFLAIGAGLDPEEVVISLNAVRAKTPEAKATWYSILKKYSASTEAALTVACLTMGSANIEGALTAYKHFLC
;
A
#
# COMPACT_ATOMS: atom_id res chain seq x y z
N MET A 1 5.89 4.78 -1.04
CA MET A 1 4.58 5.33 -1.43
C MET A 1 4.48 6.76 -0.91
N ASP A 2 4.03 7.71 -1.74
CA ASP A 2 3.96 9.13 -1.37
C ASP A 2 2.53 9.53 -0.95
N SER A 3 2.38 10.65 -0.24
CA SER A 3 1.08 11.17 0.23
C SER A 3 0.05 11.31 -0.90
N LYS A 4 0.49 11.73 -2.10
CA LYS A 4 -0.36 11.84 -3.29
C LYS A 4 -0.85 10.47 -3.79
N THR A 5 0.04 9.49 -3.83
CA THR A 5 -0.30 8.12 -4.24
C THR A 5 -1.26 7.48 -3.25
N LEU A 6 -1.07 7.71 -1.95
CA LEU A 6 -1.99 7.23 -0.91
C LEU A 6 -3.39 7.83 -1.08
N MET A 7 -3.48 9.14 -1.34
CA MET A 7 -4.76 9.81 -1.60
C MET A 7 -5.44 9.25 -2.86
N ALA A 8 -4.69 9.00 -3.93
CA ALA A 8 -5.24 8.40 -5.14
C ALA A 8 -5.73 6.95 -4.90
N ALA A 9 -5.03 6.17 -4.08
CA ALA A 9 -5.47 4.83 -3.70
C ALA A 9 -6.77 4.87 -2.89
N TYR A 10 -6.86 5.78 -1.93
CA TYR A 10 -8.07 6.00 -1.14
C TYR A 10 -9.27 6.41 -2.00
N MET A 11 -9.07 7.34 -2.95
CA MET A 11 -10.12 7.74 -3.89
C MET A 11 -10.62 6.57 -4.74
N ARG A 12 -9.73 5.69 -5.21
CA ARG A 12 -10.14 4.49 -5.96
C ARG A 12 -10.94 3.52 -5.10
N ALA A 13 -10.51 3.27 -3.87
CA ALA A 13 -11.22 2.37 -2.96
C ALA A 13 -12.64 2.85 -2.63
N LYS A 14 -12.82 4.17 -2.48
CA LYS A 14 -14.11 4.80 -2.15
C LYS A 14 -14.92 5.27 -3.38
N ASN A 15 -14.41 5.07 -4.60
CA ASN A 15 -14.99 5.58 -5.84
C ASN A 15 -15.21 7.11 -5.86
N TYR A 16 -14.32 7.88 -5.25
CA TYR A 16 -14.36 9.34 -5.30
C TYR A 16 -13.78 9.87 -6.60
N THR A 17 -14.47 10.84 -7.19
CA THR A 17 -14.05 11.49 -8.44
C THR A 17 -13.42 12.86 -8.20
N THR A 18 -13.64 13.45 -7.03
CA THR A 18 -13.18 14.81 -6.70
C THR A 18 -12.51 14.89 -5.34
N TYR A 19 -11.48 15.74 -5.23
CA TYR A 19 -10.80 16.02 -3.96
C TYR A 19 -11.71 16.67 -2.91
N THR A 20 -12.80 17.32 -3.33
CA THR A 20 -13.80 17.89 -2.41
C THR A 20 -14.58 16.82 -1.65
N GLN A 21 -14.80 15.64 -2.26
CA GLN A 21 -15.41 14.51 -1.55
C GLN A 21 -14.45 13.97 -0.49
N VAL A 22 -13.17 13.80 -0.85
CA VAL A 22 -12.10 13.38 0.06
C VAL A 22 -11.95 14.38 1.21
N SER A 23 -11.98 15.68 0.94
CA SER A 23 -11.85 16.70 1.97
C SER A 23 -13.00 16.67 2.97
N LYS A 24 -14.25 16.49 2.48
CA LYS A 24 -15.44 16.36 3.35
C LYS A 24 -15.38 15.12 4.22
N ASP A 25 -14.96 14.00 3.64
CA ASP A 25 -14.85 12.71 4.33
C ASP A 25 -13.78 12.73 5.42
N LEU A 26 -12.61 13.32 5.13
CA LEU A 26 -11.52 13.45 6.09
C LEU A 26 -11.70 14.63 7.07
N GLY A 27 -12.71 15.48 6.88
CA GLY A 27 -12.90 16.70 7.67
C GLY A 27 -11.83 17.79 7.43
N PHE A 28 -11.08 17.71 6.34
CA PHE A 28 -10.08 18.71 5.98
C PHE A 28 -10.62 19.80 5.05
N THR A 29 -9.93 20.94 5.01
CA THR A 29 -10.20 21.96 4.00
C THR A 29 -9.71 21.51 2.63
N THR A 30 -10.39 21.95 1.57
CA THR A 30 -9.97 21.70 0.18
C THR A 30 -8.58 22.27 -0.11
N SER A 31 -8.19 23.37 0.55
CA SER A 31 -6.86 23.98 0.47
C SER A 31 -5.76 23.07 1.04
N TYR A 32 -6.04 22.38 2.16
CA TYR A 32 -5.10 21.42 2.73
C TYR A 32 -4.88 20.25 1.77
N ILE A 33 -5.96 19.66 1.24
CA ILE A 33 -5.88 18.57 0.25
C ILE A 33 -5.12 19.01 -1.01
N ALA A 34 -5.36 20.24 -1.50
CA ALA A 34 -4.60 20.81 -2.61
C ALA A 34 -3.11 21.00 -2.27
N SER A 35 -2.77 21.32 -1.02
CA SER A 35 -1.38 21.44 -0.58
C SER A 35 -0.67 20.09 -0.56
N ILE A 36 -1.36 19.01 -0.18
CA ILE A 36 -0.86 17.63 -0.30
C ILE A 36 -0.64 17.26 -1.78
N ASN A 37 -1.60 17.55 -2.65
CA ASN A 37 -1.50 17.22 -4.08
C ASN A 37 -0.34 17.96 -4.79
N ASN A 38 -0.01 19.16 -4.31
CA ASN A 38 1.12 19.95 -4.78
C ASN A 38 2.42 19.66 -4.01
N GLU A 39 2.46 18.60 -3.20
CA GLU A 39 3.63 18.17 -2.42
C GLU A 39 4.16 19.24 -1.44
N ARG A 40 3.36 20.27 -1.15
CA ARG A 40 3.69 21.34 -0.20
C ARG A 40 3.43 20.94 1.26
N ALA A 41 2.66 19.88 1.46
CA ALA A 41 2.35 19.29 2.76
C ALA A 41 2.33 17.76 2.65
N GLN A 42 2.41 17.08 3.79
CA GLN A 42 2.23 15.63 3.89
C GLN A 42 1.20 15.30 4.97
N PHE A 43 0.59 14.12 4.86
CA PHE A 43 -0.33 13.63 5.87
C PHE A 43 0.40 13.32 7.17
N THR A 44 -0.29 13.48 8.30
CA THR A 44 0.19 12.97 9.59
C THR A 44 0.09 11.46 9.61
N ASP A 45 0.82 10.83 10.54
CA ASP A 45 0.88 9.38 10.64
C ASP A 45 -0.53 8.81 10.95
N GLU A 46 -1.33 9.48 11.79
CA GLU A 46 -2.70 9.07 12.10
C GLU A 46 -3.61 9.13 10.88
N THR A 47 -3.46 10.19 10.07
CA THR A 47 -4.23 10.36 8.84
C THR A 47 -3.84 9.32 7.80
N ALA A 48 -2.54 9.01 7.69
CA ALA A 48 -2.03 7.99 6.78
C ALA A 48 -2.58 6.60 7.14
N ILE A 49 -2.65 6.27 8.43
CA ILE A 49 -3.27 5.01 8.91
C ILE A 49 -4.75 4.97 8.54
N PHE A 50 -5.50 6.05 8.79
CA PHE A 50 -6.92 6.11 8.44
C PHE A 50 -7.15 5.88 6.93
N LEU A 51 -6.37 6.55 6.10
CA LEU A 51 -6.42 6.41 4.64
C LEU A 51 -6.03 5.00 4.19
N ALA A 52 -5.00 4.39 4.79
CA ALA A 52 -4.57 3.04 4.47
C ALA A 52 -5.69 2.02 4.74
N ILE A 53 -6.27 2.06 5.93
CA ILE A 53 -7.39 1.18 6.32
C ILE A 53 -8.56 1.36 5.37
N GLY A 54 -8.95 2.61 5.10
CA GLY A 54 -10.06 2.88 4.20
C GLY A 54 -9.79 2.58 2.73
N ALA A 55 -8.51 2.44 2.34
CA ALA A 55 -8.06 2.00 1.02
C ALA A 55 -7.86 0.48 0.91
N GLY A 56 -7.96 -0.27 2.02
CA GLY A 56 -7.63 -1.70 2.07
C GLY A 56 -6.14 -2.00 1.92
N LEU A 57 -5.28 -1.03 2.27
CA LEU A 57 -3.82 -1.17 2.28
C LEU A 57 -3.32 -1.46 3.69
N ASP A 58 -2.14 -2.07 3.79
CA ASP A 58 -1.47 -2.30 5.06
C ASP A 58 -1.01 -0.96 5.69
N PRO A 59 -1.52 -0.58 6.87
CA PRO A 59 -1.15 0.67 7.52
C PRO A 59 0.35 0.75 7.85
N GLU A 60 0.98 -0.37 8.22
CA GLU A 60 2.39 -0.39 8.59
C GLU A 60 3.27 -0.13 7.36
N GLU A 61 2.97 -0.81 6.25
CA GLU A 61 3.68 -0.61 4.99
C GLU A 61 3.55 0.83 4.49
N VAL A 62 2.35 1.41 4.59
CA VAL A 62 2.06 2.79 4.19
C VAL A 62 2.85 3.78 5.05
N VAL A 63 2.85 3.63 6.37
CA VAL A 63 3.55 4.55 7.28
C VAL A 63 5.06 4.47 7.09
N ILE A 64 5.62 3.27 6.97
CA ILE A 64 7.06 3.07 6.70
C ILE A 64 7.44 3.74 5.38
N SER A 65 6.63 3.51 4.34
CA SER A 65 6.80 4.12 3.02
C SER A 65 6.77 5.65 3.07
N LEU A 66 5.82 6.22 3.82
CA LEU A 66 5.65 7.67 3.94
C LEU A 66 6.86 8.30 4.65
N ASN A 67 7.33 7.66 5.74
CA ASN A 67 8.49 8.10 6.49
C ASN A 67 9.80 7.98 5.69
N ALA A 68 9.92 6.94 4.85
CA ALA A 68 11.05 6.81 3.93
C ALA A 68 11.16 7.99 2.95
N VAL A 69 10.01 8.54 2.51
CA VAL A 69 9.94 9.67 1.58
C VAL A 69 10.18 11.00 2.30
N ARG A 70 9.71 11.12 3.55
CA ARG A 70 9.95 12.30 4.41
C ARG A 70 11.39 12.43 4.89
N ALA A 71 12.11 11.31 5.00
CA ALA A 71 13.49 11.29 5.46
C ALA A 71 14.40 12.12 4.55
N LYS A 72 15.03 13.15 5.12
CA LYS A 72 15.93 14.07 4.39
C LYS A 72 17.35 13.54 4.25
N THR A 73 17.81 12.75 5.22
CA THR A 73 19.16 12.20 5.21
C THR A 73 19.19 10.85 4.48
N PRO A 74 20.23 10.58 3.68
CA PRO A 74 20.35 9.32 2.96
C PRO A 74 20.43 8.11 3.91
N GLU A 75 21.02 8.26 5.10
CA GLU A 75 21.11 7.21 6.12
C GLU A 75 19.73 6.85 6.71
N ALA A 76 18.91 7.85 7.01
CA ALA A 76 17.56 7.61 7.53
C ALA A 76 16.68 6.97 6.45
N LYS A 77 16.79 7.44 5.21
CA LYS A 77 16.07 6.87 4.07
C LYS A 77 16.44 5.40 3.85
N ALA A 78 17.74 5.07 3.88
CA ALA A 78 18.22 3.69 3.77
C ALA A 78 17.70 2.81 4.92
N THR A 79 17.63 3.35 6.14
CA THR A 79 17.09 2.64 7.30
C THR A 79 15.61 2.29 7.10
N TRP A 80 14.79 3.25 6.66
CA TRP A 80 13.37 3.01 6.40
C TRP A 80 13.14 1.99 5.28
N TYR A 81 13.90 2.06 4.18
CA TYR A 81 13.81 1.05 3.12
C TYR A 81 14.27 -0.34 3.58
N SER A 82 15.24 -0.42 4.48
CA SER A 82 15.66 -1.70 5.07
C SER A 82 14.55 -2.31 5.92
N ILE A 83 13.84 -1.50 6.71
CA ILE A 83 12.66 -1.93 7.48
C ILE A 83 11.57 -2.40 6.53
N LEU A 84 11.26 -1.63 5.48
CA LEU A 84 10.28 -2.01 4.47
C LEU A 84 10.63 -3.36 3.81
N LYS A 85 11.90 -3.55 3.42
CA LYS A 85 12.37 -4.79 2.81
C LYS A 85 12.22 -5.99 3.75
N LYS A 86 12.52 -5.83 5.03
CA LYS A 86 12.34 -6.90 6.03
C LYS A 86 10.86 -7.23 6.23
N TYR A 87 10.01 -6.21 6.22
CA TYR A 87 8.56 -6.37 6.28
C TYR A 87 8.06 -7.19 5.09
N SER A 88 8.29 -6.71 3.86
CA SER A 88 7.83 -7.38 2.63
C SER A 88 8.38 -8.80 2.48
N ALA A 89 9.64 -9.04 2.83
CA ALA A 89 10.24 -10.38 2.78
C ALA A 89 9.53 -11.37 3.73
N SER A 90 9.02 -10.89 4.87
CA SER A 90 8.24 -11.72 5.79
C SER A 90 6.82 -11.98 5.28
N THR A 91 6.19 -11.00 4.63
CA THR A 91 4.83 -11.10 4.08
C THR A 91 4.77 -12.02 2.86
N GLU A 92 5.77 -11.96 1.96
CA GLU A 92 5.89 -12.88 0.82
C GLU A 92 6.13 -14.33 1.25
N ALA A 93 6.96 -14.53 2.28
CA ALA A 93 7.19 -15.84 2.87
C ALA A 93 5.91 -16.40 3.51
N ALA A 94 5.15 -15.56 4.23
CA ALA A 94 3.88 -15.96 4.84
C ALA A 94 2.81 -16.29 3.78
N LEU A 95 2.68 -15.49 2.71
CA LEU A 95 1.75 -15.75 1.62
C LEU A 95 2.10 -17.05 0.86
N THR A 96 3.40 -17.30 0.63
CA THR A 96 3.87 -18.52 -0.04
C THR A 96 3.56 -19.76 0.79
N VAL A 97 3.82 -19.72 2.11
CA VAL A 97 3.48 -20.82 3.02
C VAL A 97 1.96 -21.00 3.09
N ALA A 98 1.18 -19.93 3.22
CA ALA A 98 -0.28 -20.02 3.24
C ALA A 98 -0.84 -20.64 1.95
N CYS A 99 -0.33 -20.24 0.79
CA CYS A 99 -0.74 -20.78 -0.51
C CYS A 99 -0.35 -22.26 -0.66
N LEU A 100 0.81 -22.68 -0.14
CA LEU A 100 1.21 -24.09 -0.10
C LEU A 100 0.34 -24.92 0.85
N THR A 101 -0.08 -24.36 1.98
CA THR A 101 -0.95 -25.06 2.95
C THR A 101 -2.42 -25.10 2.54
N MET A 102 -2.91 -24.14 1.75
CA MET A 102 -4.26 -24.17 1.17
C MET A 102 -4.31 -24.92 -0.17
N GLY A 103 -3.18 -25.05 -0.86
CA GLY A 103 -3.04 -25.81 -2.10
C GLY A 103 -3.08 -27.32 -1.93
N SER A 104 -2.92 -27.86 -0.73
CA SER A 104 -2.97 -29.31 -0.49
C SER A 104 -4.38 -29.92 -0.49
N ALA A 105 -5.40 -29.19 -0.97
CA ALA A 105 -6.74 -29.74 -1.14
C ALA A 105 -7.04 -30.27 -2.54
N ASN A 106 -6.30 -29.93 -3.62
CA ASN A 106 -6.48 -30.53 -4.97
C ASN A 106 -5.30 -30.19 -5.91
N ILE A 107 -4.19 -30.94 -5.89
CA ILE A 107 -3.10 -30.83 -6.89
C ILE A 107 -3.03 -32.07 -7.82
N GLU A 108 -3.96 -33.02 -7.74
CA GLU A 108 -3.92 -34.19 -8.65
C GLU A 108 -4.51 -33.91 -10.06
N GLY A 109 -5.26 -32.83 -10.26
CA GLY A 109 -5.95 -32.56 -11.54
C GLY A 109 -5.20 -31.69 -12.57
N ALA A 110 -4.22 -30.88 -12.16
CA ALA A 110 -3.67 -29.82 -13.03
C ALA A 110 -2.38 -30.21 -13.78
N LEU A 111 -1.69 -31.28 -13.37
CA LEU A 111 -0.40 -31.68 -13.96
C LEU A 111 -0.53 -32.44 -15.30
N THR A 112 -1.72 -32.93 -15.65
CA THR A 112 -1.93 -33.70 -16.89
C THR A 112 -2.23 -32.82 -18.10
N ALA A 113 -2.74 -31.59 -17.91
CA ALA A 113 -3.11 -30.70 -19.02
C ALA A 113 -1.92 -29.99 -19.67
N TYR A 114 -0.82 -29.78 -18.93
CA TYR A 114 0.35 -29.04 -19.45
C TYR A 114 1.26 -29.88 -20.36
N LYS A 115 1.20 -31.23 -20.29
CA LYS A 115 2.07 -32.11 -21.10
C LYS A 115 1.53 -32.46 -22.49
N HIS A 116 0.29 -32.13 -22.83
CA HIS A 116 -0.32 -32.55 -24.10
C HIS A 116 -0.45 -31.46 -25.17
N PHE A 117 -0.02 -30.23 -24.89
CA PHE A 117 -0.14 -29.11 -25.84
C PHE A 117 1.19 -28.58 -26.41
N LEU A 118 2.32 -29.20 -26.08
CA LEU A 118 3.65 -28.86 -26.62
C LEU A 118 4.49 -30.14 -26.85
N CYS A 119 4.00 -31.04 -27.71
CA CYS A 119 4.71 -31.90 -28.68
C CYS A 119 3.75 -33.01 -29.14
#